data_AF-A0A348USN7-F1
#
_entry.id   AF-A0A348USN7-F1
#
_cell.length_a   1.000
_cell.length_b   1.000
_cell.length_c   1.000
_cell.angle_alpha   90.00
_cell.angle_beta   90.00
_cell.angle_gamma   90.00
#
_symmetry.space_group_name_H-M   'P 1'
#
loop_
_entity.id
_entity.type
_entity.pdbx_description
1 polymer ?
#
loop_
_entity_poly.entity_id
_entity_poly.type
_entity_poly.pdbx_seq_one_letter_code
_entity_poly.pdbx_strand_id
1 'polypeptide(L)'
;TRKAFTELVNHVNTLSDIALEFVSRPGVSYSFRPRHTAQAKRPLFAMVDVIDDDPDDRWLSICFYADLVTDPQEQGDHVPEGLLGEDACCFDMYEYDEQEIAFLKEKLTEAHGNAPE
;
A
#
# COMPACT_ATOMS: atom_id res chain seq x y z
N THR A 1 -11.33 1.12 9.93
CA THR A 1 -10.15 1.42 9.09
C THR A 1 -9.23 2.56 9.55
N ARG A 2 -9.69 3.66 10.19
CA ARG A 2 -8.77 4.78 10.58
C ARG A 2 -7.52 4.35 11.38
N LYS A 3 -7.69 3.48 12.40
CA LYS A 3 -6.58 2.96 13.23
C LYS A 3 -5.55 2.23 12.36
N ALA A 4 -6.02 1.34 11.49
CA ALA A 4 -5.20 0.59 10.53
C ALA A 4 -4.37 1.54 9.64
N PHE A 5 -5.02 2.52 9.01
CA PHE A 5 -4.33 3.50 8.17
C PHE A 5 -3.22 4.23 8.93
N THR A 6 -3.51 4.73 10.14
CA THR A 6 -2.51 5.40 10.98
C THR A 6 -1.33 4.49 11.31
N GLU A 7 -1.56 3.22 11.62
CA GLU A 7 -0.49 2.28 11.92
C GLU A 7 0.38 1.96 10.70
N LEU A 8 -0.21 1.80 9.52
CA LEU A 8 0.52 1.56 8.27
C LEU A 8 1.36 2.79 7.89
N VAL A 9 0.79 4.00 7.95
CA VAL A 9 1.52 5.24 7.68
C VAL A 9 2.64 5.46 8.70
N ASN A 10 2.38 5.21 9.98
CA ASN A 10 3.41 5.30 11.01
C ASN A 10 4.56 4.33 10.74
N HIS A 11 4.25 3.09 10.35
CA HIS A 11 5.26 2.11 9.98
C HIS A 11 6.12 2.57 8.81
N VAL A 12 5.49 3.05 7.73
CA VAL A 12 6.21 3.62 6.58
C VAL A 12 7.13 4.77 6.99
N ASN A 13 6.68 5.64 7.90
CA ASN A 13 7.48 6.75 8.42
C ASN A 13 8.67 6.30 9.31
N THR A 14 8.74 5.03 9.71
CA THR A 14 9.92 4.46 10.38
C THR A 14 11.01 4.00 9.42
N LEU A 15 10.68 3.81 8.14
CA LEU A 15 11.63 3.38 7.12
C LEU A 15 12.55 4.55 6.74
N SER A 16 13.83 4.25 6.51
CA SER A 16 14.79 5.25 6.03
C SER A 16 14.57 5.53 4.54
N ASP A 17 15.09 6.67 4.08
CA ASP A 17 15.17 6.96 2.64
C ASP A 17 13.79 6.97 1.96
N ILE A 18 12.79 7.55 2.62
CA ILE A 18 11.42 7.65 2.11
C ILE A 18 11.12 9.07 1.60
N ALA A 19 10.47 9.14 0.44
CA ALA A 19 9.68 10.28 0.00
C ALA A 19 8.20 9.88 -0.06
N LEU A 20 7.31 10.84 0.19
CA LEU A 20 5.87 10.60 0.26
C LEU A 20 5.12 11.51 -0.71
N GLU A 21 4.20 10.91 -1.48
CA GLU A 21 3.21 11.64 -2.26
C GLU A 21 1.81 11.34 -1.71
N PHE A 22 0.97 12.37 -1.64
CA PHE A 22 -0.45 12.24 -1.31
C PHE A 22 -1.29 12.63 -2.52
N VAL A 23 -2.18 11.74 -2.95
CA VAL A 23 -3.09 11.99 -4.07
C VAL A 23 -4.53 11.90 -3.59
N SER A 24 -5.26 12.99 -3.73
CA SER A 24 -6.67 13.10 -3.34
C SER A 24 -7.57 13.02 -4.55
N ARG A 25 -8.50 12.06 -4.53
CA ARG A 25 -9.59 11.91 -5.51
C ARG A 25 -10.90 11.77 -4.74
N PRO A 26 -11.53 12.88 -4.29
CA PRO A 26 -12.75 12.82 -3.49
C PRO A 26 -13.86 12.01 -4.19
N GLY A 27 -14.56 11.15 -3.45
CA GLY A 27 -15.54 10.21 -4.01
C GLY A 27 -14.93 9.00 -4.72
N VAL A 28 -13.60 8.82 -4.64
CA VAL A 28 -12.86 7.70 -5.23
C VAL A 28 -11.86 7.14 -4.22
N SER A 29 -10.77 7.87 -3.94
CA SER A 29 -9.80 7.47 -2.92
C SER A 29 -8.89 8.61 -2.47
N TYR A 30 -8.30 8.43 -1.29
CA TYR A 30 -7.18 9.22 -0.79
C TYR A 30 -5.96 8.31 -0.67
N SER A 31 -5.00 8.50 -1.57
CA SER A 31 -3.82 7.65 -1.71
C SER A 31 -2.62 8.21 -0.98
N PHE A 32 -2.00 7.37 -0.14
CA PHE A 32 -0.68 7.61 0.43
C PHE A 32 0.34 6.73 -0.30
N ARG A 33 1.30 7.37 -0.99
CA ARG A 33 2.20 6.72 -1.95
C ARG A 33 3.66 6.90 -1.50
N PRO A 34 4.19 5.96 -0.71
CA PRO A 34 5.60 5.99 -0.37
C PRO A 34 6.50 5.53 -1.52
N ARG A 35 7.65 6.18 -1.62
CA ARG A 35 8.72 5.90 -2.58
C ARG A 35 10.05 5.84 -1.85
N HIS A 36 10.89 4.87 -2.23
CA HIS A 36 12.28 4.87 -1.78
C HIS A 36 13.06 5.95 -2.55
N THR A 37 13.87 6.79 -1.89
CA THR A 37 14.56 7.92 -2.55
C THR A 37 15.49 7.49 -3.67
N ALA A 38 16.11 6.31 -3.54
CA ALA A 38 16.92 5.67 -4.57
C ALA A 38 16.15 4.99 -5.73
N GLN A 39 14.82 4.85 -5.63
CA GLN A 39 14.00 4.22 -6.66
C GLN A 39 13.96 5.12 -7.91
N ALA A 40 14.39 4.64 -9.07
CA ALA A 40 14.48 5.48 -10.28
C ALA A 40 13.29 5.32 -11.24
N LYS A 41 12.76 4.10 -11.38
CA LYS A 41 11.79 3.77 -12.44
C LYS A 41 10.34 4.04 -12.05
N ARG A 42 9.92 3.47 -10.92
CA ARG A 42 8.53 3.53 -10.42
C ARG A 42 8.35 4.74 -9.49
N PRO A 43 7.16 5.36 -9.42
CA PRO A 43 6.93 6.55 -8.59
C PRO A 43 6.62 6.23 -7.11
N LEU A 44 6.41 4.97 -6.76
CA LEU A 44 6.06 4.46 -5.42
C LEU A 44 6.46 2.99 -5.31
N PHE A 45 6.61 2.43 -4.12
CA PHE A 45 6.73 0.97 -3.93
C PHE A 45 5.47 0.33 -3.35
N ALA A 46 4.58 1.15 -2.79
CA ALA A 46 3.27 0.74 -2.31
C ALA A 46 2.27 1.90 -2.49
N MET A 47 0.98 1.58 -2.55
CA MET A 47 -0.12 2.53 -2.55
C MET A 47 -1.08 2.14 -1.42
N VAL A 48 -1.16 2.98 -0.39
CA VAL A 48 -2.08 2.81 0.74
C VAL A 48 -3.26 3.74 0.52
N ASP A 49 -4.36 3.20 0.01
CA ASP A 49 -5.56 3.95 -0.32
C ASP A 49 -6.59 3.85 0.80
N VAL A 50 -7.17 5.00 1.16
CA VAL A 50 -8.50 5.05 1.77
C VAL A 50 -9.50 5.15 0.64
N ILE A 51 -10.25 4.10 0.39
CA ILE A 51 -11.30 4.10 -0.64
C ILE A 51 -12.51 4.88 -0.11
N ASP A 52 -13.03 5.78 -0.94
CA ASP A 52 -14.06 6.78 -0.62
C ASP A 52 -15.20 6.73 -1.64
N ASP A 53 -15.49 5.55 -2.19
CA ASP A 53 -16.60 5.29 -3.10
C ASP A 53 -17.96 5.34 -2.38
N ASP A 54 -18.01 4.85 -1.13
CA ASP A 54 -19.04 5.18 -0.15
C ASP A 54 -18.44 5.96 1.04
N PRO A 55 -18.71 7.27 1.18
CA PRO A 55 -18.20 8.07 2.29
C PRO A 55 -18.64 7.59 3.68
N ASP A 56 -19.74 6.85 3.77
CA ASP A 56 -20.24 6.29 5.04
C ASP A 56 -19.59 4.93 5.37
N ASP A 57 -18.92 4.28 4.40
CA ASP A 57 -18.31 2.94 4.55
C ASP A 57 -16.89 2.85 3.93
N ARG A 58 -16.00 3.72 4.38
CA ARG A 58 -14.61 3.77 3.89
C ARG A 58 -13.78 2.57 4.33
N TRP A 59 -13.17 1.91 3.34
CA TRP A 59 -12.27 0.78 3.52
C TRP A 59 -10.83 1.12 3.04
N LEU A 60 -9.86 0.24 3.30
CA LEU A 60 -8.47 0.43 2.85
C LEU A 60 -8.11 -0.58 1.77
N SER A 61 -7.39 -0.12 0.74
CA SER A 61 -6.73 -1.00 -0.22
C SER A 61 -5.23 -0.72 -0.18
N ILE A 62 -4.42 -1.75 0.06
CA ILE A 62 -2.96 -1.66 0.10
C ILE A 62 -2.41 -2.45 -1.07
N CYS A 63 -1.95 -1.76 -2.11
CA CYS A 63 -1.41 -2.39 -3.31
C CYS A 63 0.11 -2.24 -3.39
N PHE A 64 0.76 -3.32 -3.80
CA PHE A 64 2.18 -3.40 -4.14
C PHE A 64 2.32 -3.83 -5.59
N TYR A 65 3.45 -3.51 -6.23
CA TYR A 65 3.80 -4.21 -7.47
C TYR A 65 4.04 -5.68 -7.13
N ALA A 66 3.50 -6.59 -7.95
CA ALA A 66 3.49 -8.03 -7.66
C ALA A 66 4.91 -8.61 -7.52
N ASP A 67 5.92 -7.98 -8.13
CA ASP A 67 7.33 -8.36 -8.05
C ASP A 67 8.07 -7.83 -6.81
N LEU A 68 7.50 -6.88 -6.07
CA LEU A 68 8.14 -6.29 -4.89
C LEU A 68 7.80 -7.00 -3.58
N VAL A 69 6.78 -7.86 -3.56
CA VAL A 69 6.34 -8.58 -2.37
C VAL A 69 6.11 -10.06 -2.64
N THR A 70 6.35 -10.89 -1.64
CA THR A 70 6.02 -12.32 -1.69
C THR A 70 4.68 -12.57 -1.01
N ASP A 71 3.81 -13.35 -1.64
CA ASP A 71 2.54 -13.78 -1.05
C ASP A 71 2.29 -15.28 -1.29
N PRO A 72 3.04 -16.17 -0.59
CA PRO A 72 2.94 -17.61 -0.82
C PRO A 72 1.62 -18.22 -0.33
N GLN A 73 0.85 -17.49 0.46
CA GLN A 73 -0.45 -17.91 0.98
C GLN A 73 -1.60 -17.37 0.13
N GLU A 74 -1.31 -16.59 -0.91
CA GLU A 74 -2.30 -15.98 -1.81
C GLU A 74 -3.38 -15.24 -1.01
N GLN A 75 -2.96 -14.48 0.01
CA GLN A 75 -3.84 -13.67 0.84
C GLN A 75 -4.28 -12.38 0.14
N GLY A 76 -3.48 -11.90 -0.80
CA GLY A 76 -3.76 -10.71 -1.59
C GLY A 76 -4.38 -11.06 -2.93
N ASP A 77 -5.18 -10.13 -3.44
CA ASP A 77 -5.72 -10.21 -4.78
C ASP A 77 -4.64 -9.87 -5.80
N HIS A 78 -4.39 -10.79 -6.73
CA HIS A 78 -3.52 -10.55 -7.87
C HIS A 78 -4.31 -9.81 -8.96
N VAL A 79 -3.96 -8.55 -9.20
CA VAL A 79 -4.67 -7.66 -10.13
C VAL A 79 -3.75 -7.33 -11.31
N PRO A 80 -3.97 -7.92 -12.50
CA PRO A 80 -3.20 -7.57 -13.69
C PRO A 80 -3.34 -6.08 -14.03
N GLU A 81 -2.22 -5.42 -14.32
CA GLU A 81 -2.14 -3.96 -14.56
C GLU A 81 -2.76 -3.09 -13.43
N GLY A 82 -2.94 -3.65 -12.23
CA GLY A 82 -3.67 -3.04 -11.12
C GLY A 82 -2.98 -1.85 -10.46
N LEU A 83 -1.66 -1.68 -10.65
CA LEU A 83 -0.90 -0.59 -10.06
C LEU A 83 -0.12 0.17 -11.13
N LEU A 84 -0.67 1.32 -11.53
CA LEU A 84 -0.07 2.22 -12.53
C LEU A 84 0.27 1.52 -13.86
N GLY A 85 -0.52 0.53 -14.27
CA GLY A 85 -0.33 -0.22 -15.51
C GLY A 85 0.60 -1.42 -15.38
N GLU A 86 1.01 -1.77 -14.15
CA GLU A 86 1.78 -2.98 -13.84
C GLU A 86 0.99 -3.91 -12.93
N ASP A 87 1.33 -5.19 -12.95
CA ASP A 87 0.67 -6.22 -12.13
C ASP A 87 0.85 -5.92 -10.63
N ALA A 88 -0.24 -6.11 -9.88
CA ALA A 88 -0.32 -5.75 -8.48
C ALA A 88 -0.72 -6.91 -7.60
N CYS A 89 -0.26 -6.88 -6.36
CA CYS A 89 -0.79 -7.65 -5.25
C CYS A 89 -1.46 -6.67 -4.27
N CYS A 90 -2.77 -6.76 -4.13
CA CYS A 90 -3.59 -5.82 -3.36
C CYS A 90 -4.25 -6.51 -2.17
N PHE A 91 -4.31 -5.81 -1.05
CA PHE A 91 -4.92 -6.31 0.18
C PHE A 91 -5.99 -5.33 0.64
N ASP A 92 -7.22 -5.82 0.73
CA ASP A 92 -8.38 -5.02 1.08
C ASP A 92 -8.75 -5.23 2.56
N MET A 93 -8.98 -4.14 3.28
CA MET A 93 -9.27 -4.15 4.71
C MET A 93 -10.50 -3.30 5.02
N TYR A 94 -11.58 -3.98 5.39
CA TYR A 94 -12.87 -3.37 5.74
C TYR A 94 -12.95 -3.05 7.25
N GLU A 95 -12.32 -3.88 8.09
CA GLU A 95 -12.29 -3.72 9.55
C GLU A 95 -10.85 -3.75 10.08
N TYR A 96 -10.63 -3.37 11.34
CA TYR A 96 -9.29 -3.44 11.91
C TYR A 96 -8.99 -4.87 12.37
N ASP A 97 -7.93 -5.46 11.81
CA ASP A 97 -7.38 -6.74 12.25
C ASP A 97 -5.88 -6.58 12.61
N GLU A 98 -5.49 -7.04 13.80
CA GLU A 98 -4.11 -6.88 14.28
C GLU A 98 -3.10 -7.76 13.52
N GLN A 99 -3.52 -8.95 13.08
CA GLN A 99 -2.68 -9.89 12.36
C GLN A 99 -2.47 -9.42 10.92
N GLU A 100 -3.54 -8.97 10.25
CA GLU A 100 -3.44 -8.37 8.92
C GLU A 100 -2.57 -7.12 8.94
N ILE A 101 -2.68 -6.27 9.97
CA ILE A 101 -1.82 -5.09 10.11
C ILE A 101 -0.35 -5.47 10.30
N ALA A 102 -0.06 -6.48 11.13
CA ALA A 102 1.30 -6.96 11.30
C ALA A 102 1.88 -7.47 9.97
N PHE A 103 1.10 -8.27 9.25
CA PHE A 103 1.45 -8.80 7.94
C PHE A 103 1.70 -7.68 6.91
N LEU A 104 0.81 -6.70 6.80
CA LEU A 104 0.97 -5.58 5.87
C LEU A 104 2.19 -4.70 6.18
N LYS A 105 2.58 -4.56 7.45
CA LYS A 105 3.83 -3.89 7.83
C LYS A 105 5.05 -4.67 7.34
N GLU A 106 5.02 -6.00 7.39
CA GLU A 106 6.06 -6.84 6.81
C GLU A 106 6.15 -6.64 5.29
N LYS A 107 5.00 -6.66 4.58
CA LYS A 107 4.95 -6.41 3.12
C LYS A 107 5.45 -5.00 2.74
N LEU A 108 5.11 -3.97 3.52
CA LEU A 108 5.64 -2.61 3.32
C LEU A 108 7.17 -2.55 3.48
N THR A 109 7.72 -3.31 4.43
CA THR A 109 9.17 -3.39 4.65
C THR A 109 9.86 -4.15 3.51
N GLU A 110 9.25 -5.25 3.06
CA GLU A 110 9.74 -6.04 1.93
C GLU A 110 9.74 -5.22 0.63
N ALA A 111 8.62 -4.57 0.31
CA ALA A 111 8.51 -3.72 -0.87
C ALA A 111 9.52 -2.57 -0.85
N HIS A 112 9.73 -1.93 0.31
CA HIS A 112 10.75 -0.90 0.48
C HIS A 112 12.16 -1.41 0.21
N GLY A 113 12.52 -2.59 0.73
CA GLY A 113 13.84 -3.19 0.53
C GLY A 113 14.11 -3.60 -0.92
N ASN A 114 13.05 -3.99 -1.65
CA ASN A 114 13.13 -4.38 -3.06
C ASN A 114 12.99 -3.19 -4.03
N ALA A 115 12.52 -2.03 -3.55
CA ALA A 115 12.25 -0.85 -4.37
C ALA A 115 13.46 -0.19 -5.08
N PRO A 116 14.71 -0.25 -4.56
CA PRO A 116 15.87 0.33 -5.25
C PRO A 116 16.16 -0.39 -6.58
N GLU A 117 15.57 0.11 -7.65
CA GLU A 117 15.76 -0.29 -9.05
C GLU A 117 16.29 0.83 -9.95
#